data_AF-A0A969MT11-F1
#
_entry.id   AF-A0A969MT11-F1
#
_cell.length_a   1.000
_cell.length_b   1.000
_cell.length_c   1.000
_cell.angle_alpha   90.00
_cell.angle_beta   90.00
_cell.angle_gamma   90.00
#
_symmetry.space_group_name_H-M   'P 1'
#
loop_
_entity.id
_entity.type
_entity.pdbx_description
1 polymer ?
#
loop_
_entity_poly.entity_id
_entity_poly.type
_entity_poly.pdbx_seq_one_letter_code
_entity_poly.pdbx_strand_id
1 'polypeptide(L)' 'MLAANPGTVAVDATLERENGGWAWEVELDNDLEVYIDAETNQIVKTEQGWDLGDVPVLSGFLLPN' A
#
# COMPACT_ATOMS: atom_id res chain seq x y z
N MET A 1 6.13 7.20 -14.54
CA MET A 1 7.29 7.87 -13.91
C MET A 1 8.33 6.81 -13.57
N LEU A 2 9.62 7.12 -13.76
CA LEU A 2 10.73 6.22 -13.48
C LEU A 2 11.26 6.52 -12.07
N ALA A 3 11.08 5.55 -11.16
CA ALA A 3 11.55 5.46 -9.77
C ALA A 3 11.01 6.50 -8.77
N ALA A 4 9.75 6.35 -8.33
CA ALA A 4 9.23 7.05 -7.16
C ALA A 4 9.87 6.57 -5.83
N ASN A 5 10.41 5.36 -5.80
CA ASN A 5 10.97 4.73 -4.60
C ASN A 5 12.36 4.11 -4.88
N PRO A 6 13.40 4.93 -5.09
CA PRO A 6 14.74 4.40 -5.29
C PRO A 6 15.28 3.81 -3.98
N GLY A 7 15.76 2.55 -4.05
CA GLY A 7 16.42 1.88 -2.92
C GLY A 7 15.49 1.04 -2.03
N THR A 8 14.17 1.09 -2.25
CA THR A 8 13.22 0.19 -1.60
C THR A 8 13.16 -1.15 -2.34
N VAL A 9 12.74 -2.21 -1.65
CA VAL A 9 12.52 -3.54 -2.23
C VAL A 9 11.07 -3.95 -2.11
N ALA A 10 10.55 -4.67 -3.11
CA ALA A 10 9.26 -5.32 -2.98
C ALA A 10 9.36 -6.49 -2.00
N VAL A 11 8.44 -6.54 -1.03
CA VAL A 11 8.38 -7.58 0.01
C VAL A 11 7.20 -8.54 -0.19
N ASP A 12 6.11 -8.07 -0.79
CA ASP A 12 4.99 -8.90 -1.23
C ASP A 12 4.37 -8.39 -2.54
N ALA A 13 3.66 -9.27 -3.24
CA ALA A 13 2.87 -8.92 -4.41
C ALA A 13 1.61 -9.78 -4.51
N THR A 14 0.44 -9.14 -4.45
CA THR A 14 -0.87 -9.82 -4.46
C THR A 14 -1.74 -9.31 -5.61
N LEU A 15 -2.45 -10.22 -6.28
CA LEU A 15 -3.47 -9.86 -7.28
C LEU A 15 -4.81 -9.70 -6.58
N GLU A 16 -5.39 -8.52 -6.65
CA GLU A 16 -6.61 -8.18 -5.95
C GLU A 16 -7.56 -7.31 -6.78
N ARG A 17 -8.78 -7.14 -6.26
CA ARG A 17 -9.89 -6.52 -6.98
C ARG A 17 -10.17 -5.12 -6.45
N GLU A 18 -9.58 -4.13 -7.09
CA GLU A 18 -9.65 -2.71 -6.71
C GLU A 18 -10.51 -1.92 -7.72
N ASN A 19 -11.44 -1.08 -7.24
CA ASN A 19 -12.31 -0.23 -8.06
C ASN A 19 -13.03 -0.91 -9.25
N GLY A 20 -13.33 -2.21 -9.13
CA GLY A 20 -14.04 -2.99 -10.15
C GLY A 20 -13.13 -3.58 -11.24
N GLY A 21 -11.82 -3.33 -11.20
CA GLY A 21 -10.80 -3.95 -12.05
C GLY A 21 -9.88 -4.90 -11.26
N TRP A 22 -8.89 -5.47 -11.95
CA TRP A 22 -7.81 -6.22 -11.32
C TRP A 22 -6.58 -5.32 -11.16
N ALA A 23 -5.98 -5.34 -9.98
CA ALA A 23 -4.75 -4.64 -9.69
C ALA A 23 -3.74 -5.57 -9.00
N TRP A 24 -2.46 -5.38 -9.32
CA TRP A 24 -1.38 -5.86 -8.47
C TRP A 24 -1.17 -4.84 -7.36
N GLU A 25 -1.31 -5.29 -6.13
CA GLU A 25 -0.80 -4.59 -4.96
C GLU A 25 0.64 -5.06 -4.72
N VAL A 26 1.59 -4.13 -4.71
CA VAL A 26 3.00 -4.40 -4.44
C VAL A 26 3.39 -3.66 -3.16
N GLU A 27 3.64 -4.41 -2.09
CA GLU A 27 4.13 -3.88 -0.83
C GLU A 27 5.65 -3.70 -0.90
N LEU A 28 6.12 -2.53 -0.48
CA LEU A 28 7.53 -2.19 -0.36
C LEU A 28 7.99 -2.26 1.09
N ASP A 29 9.29 -2.46 1.31
CA ASP A 29 9.94 -2.53 2.64
C ASP A 29 9.89 -1.23 3.47
N ASN A 30 9.28 -0.17 2.95
CA ASN A 30 9.02 1.09 3.62
C ASN A 30 7.53 1.34 3.90
N ASP A 31 6.74 0.25 3.97
CA ASP A 31 5.29 0.24 4.23
C ASP A 31 4.46 0.98 3.18
N LEU A 32 5.02 1.20 1.98
CA LEU A 32 4.29 1.74 0.84
C LEU A 32 3.70 0.61 0.00
N GLU A 33 2.41 0.67 -0.25
CA GLU A 33 1.71 -0.15 -1.22
C GLU A 33 1.60 0.60 -2.56
N VAL A 34 1.93 -0.09 -3.65
CA VAL A 34 1.79 0.41 -5.02
C VAL A 34 0.79 -0.45 -5.77
N TYR A 35 -0.30 0.17 -6.22
CA TYR A 35 -1.35 -0.51 -6.97
C TYR A 35 -1.14 -0.27 -8.47
N ILE A 36 -1.03 -1.36 -9.22
CA ILE A 36 -0.76 -1.38 -10.66
C ILE A 36 -1.94 -2.06 -11.35
N ASP A 37 -2.59 -1.35 -12.28
CA ASP A 37 -3.65 -1.95 -13.11
C ASP A 37 -3.10 -3.15 -13.89
N ALA A 38 -3.72 -4.32 -13.70
CA ALA A 38 -3.21 -5.58 -14.21
C ALA A 38 -3.38 -5.75 -15.74
N GLU A 39 -4.19 -4.91 -16.40
CA GLU A 39 -4.39 -4.94 -17.85
C GLU A 39 -3.43 -4.00 -18.58
N THR A 40 -3.22 -2.81 -18.02
CA THR A 40 -2.48 -1.71 -18.65
C THR A 40 -1.06 -1.53 -18.12
N ASN A 41 -0.73 -2.17 -16.99
CA ASN A 41 0.53 -2.02 -16.26
C ASN A 41 0.81 -0.57 -15.81
N GLN A 42 -0.23 0.24 -15.64
CA GLN A 42 -0.12 1.60 -15.14
C GLN A 42 -0.25 1.62 -13.62
N ILE A 43 0.60 2.40 -12.95
CA ILE A 43 0.39 2.71 -11.53
C ILE A 43 -0.87 3.57 -11.42
N VAL A 44 -1.84 3.09 -10.64
CA VAL A 44 -3.14 3.76 -10.46
C VAL A 44 -3.30 4.38 -9.08
N LYS A 45 -2.57 3.89 -8.08
CA LYS A 45 -2.63 4.36 -6.70
C LYS A 45 -1.35 4.01 -5.94
N THR A 46 -1.01 4.83 -4.95
CA THR A 46 -0.01 4.54 -3.93
C THR A 46 -0.61 4.85 -2.57
N GLU A 47 -0.48 3.96 -1.61
CA GLU A 47 -0.99 4.11 -0.26
C GLU A 47 0.12 3.80 0.74
N GLN A 48 0.11 4.48 1.88
CA GLN A 48 1.02 4.16 2.97
C GLN A 48 0.18 3.40 3.99
N GLY A 49 0.58 2.19 4.34
CA GLY A 49 -0.13 1.39 5.34
C GLY A 49 -0.01 2.09 6.69
N TRP A 50 -1.04 2.82 7.10
CA TRP A 50 -1.07 3.43 8.43
C TRP A 50 -1.63 2.40 9.42
N ASP A 51 -0.77 1.75 10.20
CA ASP A 51 -1.24 1.09 11.42
C ASP A 51 -1.58 2.18 12.45
N LEU A 52 -2.87 2.38 12.73
CA LEU A 52 -3.33 3.33 13.75
C LEU A 52 -2.83 2.95 15.16
N GLY A 53 -2.37 1.71 15.36
CA GLY A 53 -1.65 1.25 16.55
C GLY A 53 -0.33 1.99 16.78
N ASP A 54 0.34 2.44 15.72
CA ASP A 54 1.63 3.14 15.77
C ASP A 54 1.50 4.64 16.02
N VAL A 55 0.27 5.19 16.02
CA VAL A 55 0.02 6.59 16.35
C VAL A 55 -0.27 6.71 17.86
N PRO A 56 0.71 7.11 18.70
CA PRO A 56 0.61 6.95 20.16
C PRO A 56 -0.50 7.81 20.79
N VAL A 57 -0.97 8.82 20.08
CA VAL A 57 -2.08 9.71 20.49
C VAL A 57 -3.46 9.10 20.23
N LEU A 58 -3.59 8.18 19.27
CA LEU A 58 -4.89 7.63 18.84
C LEU A 58 -5.20 6.26 19.48
N SER A 59 -4.18 5.51 19.91
CA SER A 59 -4.34 4.20 20.56
C SER A 59 -5.18 4.28 21.85
N GLY A 60 -5.17 5.43 22.55
CA GLY A 60 -5.93 5.66 23.78
C GLY A 60 -7.41 6.04 23.59
N PHE A 61 -7.84 6.37 22.37
CA PHE A 61 -9.23 6.74 22.07
C PHE A 61 -10.06 5.63 21.42
N LEU A 62 -9.40 4.60 20.87
CA LEU A 62 -10.03 3.60 19.99
C LEU A 62 -10.14 2.19 20.61
N LEU A 63 -9.51 1.93 21.75
CA LEU A 63 -9.64 0.65 22.47
C LEU A 63 -10.70 0.79 23.58
N PRO A 64 -11.82 0.03 23.54
CA PRO A 64 -12.72 -0.05 24.67
C PRO A 64 -12.02 -0.75 25.84
N ASN A 65 -12.20 -0.20 27.06
CA ASN A 65 -11.70 -0.78 28.31
C ASN A 65 -12.15 -2.24 28.52
#